data_AF-A0A133YN86-F1
#
_entry.id   AF-A0A133YN86-F1
#
_cell.length_a   1.000
_cell.length_b   1.000
_cell.length_c   1.000
_cell.angle_alpha   90.00
_cell.angle_beta   90.00
_cell.angle_gamma   90.00
#
_symmetry.space_group_name_H-M   'P 1'
#
loop_
_entity.id
_entity.type
_entity.pdbx_description
1 polymer ?
#
loop_
_entity_poly.entity_id
_entity_poly.type
_entity_poly.pdbx_seq_one_letter_code
_entity_poly.pdbx_strand_id
1 'polypeptide(L)' 'MINPSFRELEKIDKSRYALVVMASKRARRIVNGSKALIKTNAKKPVTQALAEIVAGKVTKKNPTEE' A
#
# COMPACT_ATOMS: atom_id res chain seq x y z
N MET A 1 7.36 11.57 -7.49
CA MET A 1 7.60 10.66 -6.35
C MET A 1 6.47 10.90 -5.36
N ILE A 2 5.72 9.86 -4.94
CA ILE A 2 4.67 10.02 -3.93
C ILE A 2 5.35 10.05 -2.56
N ASN A 3 5.11 11.11 -1.79
CA ASN A 3 5.67 11.31 -0.45
C ASN A 3 4.59 11.88 0.49
N PRO A 4 3.58 11.07 0.85
CA PRO A 4 2.52 11.49 1.75
C PRO A 4 3.11 11.75 3.13
N SER A 5 2.56 12.72 3.83
CA SER A 5 2.92 12.97 5.22
C SER A 5 2.47 11.80 6.10
N PHE A 6 3.15 11.59 7.22
CA PHE A 6 2.76 10.53 8.15
C PHE A 6 1.32 10.74 8.67
N ARG A 7 0.89 11.99 8.86
CA ARG A 7 -0.48 12.33 9.29
C ARG A 7 -1.55 11.84 8.30
N GLU A 8 -1.24 11.76 7.00
CA GLU A 8 -2.16 11.23 5.99
C GLU A 8 -2.21 9.71 6.05
N LEU A 9 -1.06 9.06 6.27
CA LEU A 9 -0.98 7.60 6.40
C LEU A 9 -1.63 7.08 7.69
N GLU A 10 -1.59 7.87 8.76
CA GLU A 10 -2.22 7.54 10.05
C GLU A 10 -3.76 7.42 9.95
N LYS A 11 -4.37 8.06 8.94
CA LYS A 11 -5.80 7.90 8.62
C LYS A 11 -6.14 6.51 8.08
N ILE A 12 -5.13 5.77 7.61
CA ILE A 12 -5.27 4.42 7.02
C ILE A 12 -5.00 3.36 8.09
N ASP A 13 -3.88 3.47 8.81
CA ASP A 13 -3.55 2.60 9.94
C ASP A 13 -2.66 3.38 10.93
N LYS A 14 -2.95 3.25 12.23
CA LYS A 14 -2.21 3.92 13.31
C LYS A 14 -0.79 3.35 13.48
N SER A 15 -0.55 2.13 13.04
CA SER A 15 0.74 1.46 13.17
C SER A 15 1.61 1.67 11.92
N ARG A 16 2.73 2.38 12.11
CA ARG A 16 3.75 2.57 11.06
C ARG A 16 4.28 1.24 10.55
N TYR A 17 4.48 0.28 11.46
CA TYR A 17 4.95 -1.06 11.11
C TYR A 17 3.92 -1.79 10.25
N ALA A 18 2.63 -1.66 10.56
CA ALA A 18 1.57 -2.25 9.74
C ALA A 18 1.56 -1.66 8.32
N LEU A 19 1.68 -0.33 8.19
CA LEU A 19 1.77 0.35 6.89
C LEU A 19 2.98 -0.14 6.07
N VAL A 20 4.16 -0.25 6.70
CA VAL A 20 5.37 -0.77 6.04
C VAL A 20 5.14 -2.20 5.57
N VAL A 21 4.61 -3.08 6.42
CA VAL A 21 4.34 -4.48 6.07
C VAL A 21 3.32 -4.58 4.93
N MET A 22 2.26 -3.77 4.95
CA MET A 22 1.27 -3.71 3.87
C MET A 22 1.90 -3.28 2.54
N ALA A 23 2.66 -2.19 2.54
CA ALA A 23 3.35 -1.70 1.36
C ALA A 23 4.35 -2.74 0.82
N SER A 24 5.13 -3.40 1.68
CA SER A 24 6.06 -4.45 1.28
C SER A 24 5.36 -5.68 0.70
N LYS A 25 4.28 -6.15 1.35
CA LYS A 25 3.49 -7.29 0.86
C LYS A 25 2.88 -6.98 -0.51
N ARG A 26 2.33 -5.78 -0.69
CA ARG A 26 1.73 -5.37 -1.96
C ARG A 26 2.79 -5.18 -3.05
N ALA A 27 3.91 -4.54 -2.75
CA ALA A 27 5.01 -4.38 -3.69
C ALA A 27 5.52 -5.73 -4.21
N ARG A 28 5.63 -6.76 -3.35
CA ARG A 28 5.98 -8.12 -3.79
C ARG A 28 4.96 -8.72 -4.76
N ARG A 29 3.65 -8.51 -4.53
CA ARG A 29 2.60 -8.96 -5.46
C ARG A 29 2.74 -8.29 -6.83
N ILE A 30 3.04 -6.99 -6.86
CA ILE A 30 3.28 -6.23 -8.09
C ILE A 30 4.50 -6.79 -8.84
N VAL A 31 5.60 -7.06 -8.14
CA VAL A 31 6.80 -7.69 -8.72
C VAL A 31 6.48 -9.06 -9.31
N ASN A 32 5.59 -9.83 -8.67
CA ASN A 32 5.14 -11.13 -9.17
C ASN A 32 4.10 -11.04 -10.32
N GLY A 33 3.90 -9.86 -10.91
CA GLY A 33 2.99 -9.67 -12.06
C GLY A 33 1.55 -9.35 -11.71
N SER A 34 1.24 -9.05 -10.44
CA SER A 34 -0.10 -8.58 -10.07
C SER A 34 -0.45 -7.27 -10.77
N LYS A 35 -1.67 -7.19 -11.31
CA LYS A 35 -2.17 -5.97 -11.94
C LYS A 35 -2.20 -4.80 -10.94
N ALA A 36 -1.87 -3.61 -11.44
CA ALA A 36 -2.04 -2.37 -10.70
C ALA A 36 -3.54 -2.11 -10.47
N LEU A 37 -3.88 -1.71 -9.25
CA LEU A 37 -5.26 -1.42 -8.83
C LEU A 37 -5.66 0.03 -9.11
N ILE A 38 -4.69 0.88 -9.42
CA ILE A 38 -4.89 2.27 -9.83
C ILE A 38 -4.06 2.57 -11.07
N LYS A 39 -4.50 3.54 -11.86
CA LYS A 39 -3.65 4.14 -12.89
C LYS A 39 -2.61 5.03 -12.20
N THR A 40 -1.35 4.67 -12.31
CA THR A 40 -0.23 5.43 -11.73
C THR A 40 0.94 5.48 -12.69
N ASN A 41 1.62 6.63 -12.75
CA ASN A 41 2.86 6.80 -13.50
C ASN A 41 4.08 6.30 -12.71
N ALA A 42 3.89 5.81 -11.49
CA ALA A 42 4.95 5.25 -10.68
C ALA A 42 5.50 3.97 -11.34
N LYS A 43 6.81 3.91 -11.57
CA LYS A 43 7.48 2.70 -12.11
C LYS A 43 8.00 1.76 -11.00
N LYS A 44 8.31 2.31 -9.82
CA LYS A 44 8.84 1.53 -8.69
C LYS A 44 7.70 0.79 -7.97
N PRO A 45 7.79 -0.53 -7.76
CA PRO A 45 6.72 -1.32 -7.14
C PRO A 45 6.28 -0.81 -5.77
N VAL A 46 7.22 -0.33 -4.95
CA VAL A 46 6.92 0.24 -3.63
C VAL A 46 6.12 1.54 -3.73
N THR A 47 6.45 2.39 -4.70
CA THR A 47 5.71 3.64 -4.94
C THR A 47 4.32 3.36 -5.50
N GLN A 48 4.17 2.35 -6.36
CA GLN A 48 2.85 1.89 -6.81
C GLN A 48 2.01 1.36 -5.64
N ALA A 49 2.58 0.49 -4.81
CA ALA A 49 1.91 -0.07 -3.63
C ALA A 49 1.47 1.04 -2.66
N LEU A 50 2.33 2.02 -2.38
CA LEU A 50 1.98 3.15 -1.52
C LEU A 50 0.84 3.99 -2.11
N ALA A 51 0.85 4.23 -3.41
CA ALA A 51 -0.21 4.96 -4.09
C ALA A 51 -1.55 4.22 -4.01
N GLU A 52 -1.54 2.90 -4.15
CA GLU A 52 -2.75 2.07 -4.00
C GLU A 52 -3.27 2.04 -2.56
N ILE A 53 -2.38 2.03 -1.57
CA ILE A 53 -2.72 2.12 -0.14
C ILE A 53 -3.38 3.47 0.17
N VAL A 54 -2.78 4.58 -0.29
CA VAL A 54 -3.34 5.92 -0.11
C VAL A 54 -4.69 6.08 -0.83
N ALA A 55 -4.87 5.42 -1.97
CA ALA A 55 -6.14 5.38 -2.69
C ALA A 55 -7.18 4.44 -2.06
N GLY A 56 -6.88 3.80 -0.93
CA GLY A 56 -7.78 2.87 -0.24
C GLY A 56 -8.07 1.57 -0.99
N LYS A 57 -7.27 1.22 -2.00
CA LYS A 57 -7.43 -0.01 -2.80
C LYS A 57 -6.77 -1.23 -2.16
N VAL A 58 -5.93 -1.03 -1.15
CA VAL A 58 -5.23 -2.09 -0.42
C VAL A 58 -5.60 -1.96 1.05
N THR A 59 -6.21 -3.01 1.60
CA THR A 59 -6.63 -3.08 3.00
C THR A 59 -5.92 -4.21 3.72
N LYS A 60 -5.81 -4.08 5.05
CA LYS A 60 -5.32 -5.12 5.93
C LYS A 60 -6.47 -6.11 6.19
N LYS A 61 -6.25 -7.40 5.95
CA LYS A 61 -7.15 -8.44 6.49
C LYS A 61 -6.86 -8.56 7.98
N ASN A 62 -7.85 -8.30 8.82
CA ASN A 62 -7.74 -8.61 10.24
C ASN A 62 -7.87 -10.14 10.41
N PRO A 63 -7.09 -10.76 11.29
CA PRO A 63 -7.10 -12.22 11.48
C PRO A 63 -8.39 -12.76 12.13
N THR A 64 -9.41 -11.92 12.35
CA THR A 64 -10.66 -12.28 13.05
C THR A 64 -11.84 -12.66 12.16
N GLU A 65 -11.65 -12.80 10.85
CA GLU A 65 -12.69 -13.35 9.96
C GLU A 65 -12.17 -14.63 9.30
N GLU A 66 -12.44 -15.73 10.01
CA GLU A 66 -12.63 -17.09 9.46
C GLU A 66 -14.04 -17.22 8.90
#